data_AF-A0A6A6XB85-F1
#
_entry.id   AF-A0A6A6XB85-F1
#
_cell.length_a   1.000
_cell.length_b   1.000
_cell.length_c   1.000
_cell.angle_alpha   90.00
_cell.angle_beta   90.00
_cell.angle_gamma   90.00
#
_symmetry.space_group_name_H-M   'P 1'
#
loop_
_entity.id
_entity.type
_entity.pdbx_description
1 polymer ?
#
loop_
_entity_poly.entity_id
_entity_poly.type
_entity_poly.pdbx_seq_one_letter_code
_entity_poly.pdbx_strand_id
1 'polypeptide(L)'
;MPSPAASQSSLPPSPPSRSSSYFTYPVSYAVSGLLRRLSHEPNNTKTSTSGTNSLSQSFSSTRTDTDSNMDGVFTPPRRKLSPFQPPPLTPLSLNGYKSSTTQSGRLLSKALAEEIRLLVPPRLQLVDEWGLAYSLEQDGVSLATLYQKSEDYRGKRGGFVLVVQDGSGGVFGAYLSEAPHTSPHFFGTGECFLWRAHILSAIPDLSSLPPPPSADTTNAQRMTTVAALKPSTLSPPPSGGASRSGTSTPERIRFKAFPYSGINDYLMFCEQGFLSVGGGDGHYGLWLDDNLERGISSSCPTFGNEPLSDDGTKFEVLGVELWYIGA
;
A
#
# COMPACT_ATOMS: atom_id res chain seq x y z
N MET A 1 -21.36 -80.00 6.44
CA MET A 1 -21.64 -79.13 5.27
C MET A 1 -23.02 -78.51 5.49
N PRO A 2 -23.24 -77.22 5.21
CA PRO A 2 -23.39 -76.17 6.23
C PRO A 2 -24.82 -75.68 6.48
N SER A 3 -25.03 -74.99 7.61
CA SER A 3 -25.91 -73.82 7.85
C SER A 3 -25.95 -73.48 9.36
N PRO A 4 -26.46 -72.31 9.82
CA PRO A 4 -26.30 -70.92 9.35
C PRO A 4 -26.04 -69.91 10.53
N ALA A 5 -25.84 -68.61 10.24
CA ALA A 5 -26.49 -67.45 10.92
C ALA A 5 -25.63 -66.14 10.98
N ALA A 6 -26.23 -65.09 10.38
CA ALA A 6 -26.36 -63.67 10.78
C ALA A 6 -25.26 -62.88 11.54
N SER A 7 -24.93 -61.70 10.99
CA SER A 7 -24.54 -60.47 11.73
C SER A 7 -24.81 -59.25 10.82
N GLN A 8 -25.89 -58.50 11.03
CA GLN A 8 -26.05 -57.26 11.81
C GLN A 8 -25.09 -56.11 11.46
N SER A 9 -25.69 -55.07 10.86
CA SER A 9 -25.20 -53.74 10.53
C SER A 9 -25.20 -52.80 11.74
N SER A 10 -24.13 -52.02 11.97
CA SER A 10 -24.14 -50.85 12.85
C SER A 10 -23.22 -49.72 12.34
N LEU A 11 -23.65 -48.49 12.60
CA LEU A 11 -23.23 -47.19 12.06
C LEU A 11 -21.83 -46.72 12.54
N PRO A 12 -21.18 -45.77 11.84
CA PRO A 12 -19.89 -45.21 12.27
C PRO A 12 -20.04 -44.09 13.34
N PRO A 13 -19.04 -43.91 14.23
CA PRO A 13 -19.06 -42.87 15.27
C PRO A 13 -18.62 -41.49 14.75
N SER A 14 -19.25 -40.45 15.31
CA SER A 14 -19.02 -39.01 15.09
C SER A 14 -17.66 -38.49 15.61
N PRO A 15 -17.06 -37.47 14.98
CA PRO A 15 -15.78 -36.89 15.42
C PRO A 15 -15.94 -35.83 16.53
N PRO A 16 -14.90 -35.56 17.33
CA PRO A 16 -14.96 -34.67 18.49
C PRO A 16 -14.94 -33.17 18.14
N SER A 17 -15.72 -32.41 18.90
CA SER A 17 -15.85 -30.95 18.87
C SER A 17 -14.55 -30.24 19.26
N ARG A 18 -13.94 -29.50 18.31
CA ARG A 18 -12.94 -28.47 18.61
C ARG A 18 -13.59 -27.09 18.58
N SER A 19 -13.77 -26.50 19.75
CA SER A 19 -14.17 -25.09 19.90
C SER A 19 -13.00 -24.20 19.50
N SER A 20 -13.13 -23.49 18.38
CA SER A 20 -12.25 -22.37 18.02
C SER A 20 -13.14 -21.15 17.79
N SER A 21 -13.04 -20.20 18.71
CA SER A 21 -13.80 -18.95 18.69
C SER A 21 -13.22 -18.05 17.60
N TYR A 22 -13.89 -17.98 16.46
CA TYR A 22 -13.58 -17.00 15.41
C TYR A 22 -14.16 -15.64 15.81
N PHE A 23 -13.29 -14.70 16.19
CA PHE A 23 -13.65 -13.28 16.21
C PHE A 23 -13.56 -12.73 14.79
N THR A 24 -14.71 -12.59 14.12
CA THR A 24 -14.84 -11.88 12.85
C THR A 24 -15.03 -10.39 13.15
N TYR A 25 -14.03 -9.57 12.84
CA TYR A 25 -14.18 -8.10 12.82
C TYR A 25 -14.51 -7.67 11.39
N PRO A 26 -15.61 -6.93 11.14
CA PRO A 26 -15.78 -6.24 9.87
C PRO A 26 -14.94 -4.94 9.91
N VAL A 27 -13.90 -4.87 9.08
CA VAL A 27 -13.16 -3.62 8.84
C VAL A 27 -13.84 -2.89 7.68
N SER A 28 -14.64 -1.87 8.01
CA SER A 28 -15.11 -0.90 7.00
C SER A 28 -13.98 0.07 6.68
N TYR A 29 -13.56 0.07 5.42
CA TYR A 29 -12.70 1.11 4.85
C TYR A 29 -13.43 2.46 4.87
N ALA A 30 -12.92 3.44 5.61
CA ALA A 30 -13.32 4.83 5.47
C ALA A 30 -12.29 5.56 4.60
N VAL A 31 -12.44 5.45 3.28
CA VAL A 31 -11.85 6.41 2.33
C VAL A 31 -12.93 7.44 2.03
N SER A 32 -12.76 8.66 2.54
CA SER A 32 -13.30 9.86 1.88
C SER A 32 -12.61 11.10 2.41
N GLY A 33 -11.66 11.57 1.60
CA GLY A 33 -11.19 12.93 1.66
C GLY A 33 -12.29 13.91 1.27
N LEU A 34 -12.29 15.05 1.97
CA LEU A 34 -12.58 16.39 1.46
C LEU A 34 -13.67 16.51 0.38
N LEU A 35 -14.95 16.39 0.77
CA LEU A 35 -16.03 17.11 0.08
C LEU A 35 -16.35 18.37 0.88
N ARG A 36 -15.80 19.48 0.38
CA ARG A 36 -16.07 20.85 0.81
C ARG A 36 -17.55 21.16 0.54
N ARG A 37 -18.29 21.26 1.63
CA ARG A 37 -19.64 21.81 1.80
C ARG A 37 -19.83 23.12 1.00
N LEU A 38 -20.75 23.14 0.03
CA LEU A 38 -21.45 24.34 -0.46
C LEU A 38 -22.75 23.90 -1.16
N SER A 39 -23.83 23.87 -0.40
CA SER A 39 -25.18 23.96 -0.95
C SER A 39 -26.06 24.68 0.05
N HIS A 40 -26.43 25.92 -0.30
CA HIS A 40 -27.75 26.44 0.05
C HIS A 40 -28.14 27.54 -0.94
N GLU A 41 -29.16 27.25 -1.75
CA GLU A 41 -30.10 28.21 -2.31
C GLU A 41 -31.50 27.58 -2.15
N PRO A 42 -32.55 28.32 -1.74
CA PRO A 42 -33.85 27.72 -1.46
C PRO A 42 -34.80 27.87 -2.65
N ASN A 43 -35.48 26.78 -3.06
CA ASN A 43 -36.84 26.90 -3.57
C ASN A 43 -37.64 25.57 -3.62
N ASN A 44 -38.75 25.58 -2.88
CA ASN A 44 -40.11 25.11 -3.18
C ASN A 44 -40.43 23.67 -3.71
N THR A 45 -41.13 22.91 -2.84
CA THR A 45 -42.34 22.07 -3.04
C THR A 45 -42.40 20.96 -4.12
N LYS A 46 -42.53 19.70 -3.69
CA LYS A 46 -43.71 18.79 -3.82
C LYS A 46 -43.34 17.29 -3.67
N THR A 47 -44.01 16.63 -2.71
CA THR A 47 -44.50 15.23 -2.65
C THR A 47 -44.02 14.18 -3.67
N SER A 48 -43.52 13.02 -3.18
CA SER A 48 -44.20 11.71 -3.28
C SER A 48 -43.34 10.54 -2.74
N THR A 49 -44.05 9.61 -2.08
CA THR A 49 -43.73 8.32 -1.44
C THR A 49 -43.07 7.24 -2.31
N SER A 50 -42.17 6.44 -1.70
CA SER A 50 -41.92 4.96 -1.80
C SER A 50 -40.52 4.72 -1.20
N GLY A 51 -40.21 3.84 -0.24
CA GLY A 51 -40.73 2.53 0.14
C GLY A 51 -39.52 1.59 0.29
N THR A 52 -38.83 1.58 1.44
CA THR A 52 -37.80 0.58 1.77
C THR A 52 -38.13 -0.06 3.12
N ASN A 53 -38.37 -1.38 3.11
CA ASN A 53 -38.57 -2.18 4.31
C ASN A 53 -37.21 -2.67 4.82
N SER A 54 -36.78 -2.23 6.00
CA SER A 54 -35.78 -2.95 6.80
C SER A 54 -36.42 -3.49 8.08
N LEU A 55 -36.41 -4.82 8.18
CA LEU A 55 -36.87 -5.60 9.32
C LEU A 55 -35.92 -5.41 10.51
N SER A 56 -36.39 -4.76 11.57
CA SER A 56 -35.92 -5.01 12.94
C SER A 56 -36.91 -4.45 13.96
N GLN A 57 -38.05 -5.13 14.10
CA GLN A 57 -38.68 -5.33 15.40
C GLN A 57 -38.16 -6.72 15.84
N SER A 58 -37.82 -7.00 17.10
CA SER A 58 -38.65 -6.73 18.27
C SER A 58 -37.97 -7.16 19.58
N PHE A 59 -38.05 -6.26 20.59
CA PHE A 59 -38.39 -6.40 22.02
C PHE A 59 -38.07 -7.71 22.79
N SER A 60 -37.61 -7.65 24.05
CA SER A 60 -38.55 -7.49 25.16
C SER A 60 -37.96 -6.81 26.40
N SER A 61 -38.72 -5.84 26.89
CA SER A 61 -38.53 -4.98 28.05
C SER A 61 -39.17 -5.57 29.31
N THR A 62 -38.56 -5.37 30.47
CA THR A 62 -39.26 -5.35 31.77
C THR A 62 -39.27 -3.93 32.33
N ARG A 63 -40.49 -3.41 32.54
CA ARG A 63 -40.87 -2.07 33.02
C ARG A 63 -41.10 -2.06 34.53
N THR A 64 -40.87 -0.90 35.16
CA THR A 64 -41.72 -0.19 36.14
C THR A 64 -41.18 1.26 36.18
N ASP A 65 -41.90 2.39 36.19
CA ASP A 65 -43.30 2.69 36.41
C ASP A 65 -43.72 4.01 35.71
N THR A 66 -45.01 4.07 35.38
CA THR A 66 -45.97 5.19 35.28
C THR A 66 -45.72 6.48 34.45
N ASP A 67 -46.73 6.74 33.60
CA ASP A 67 -47.22 8.01 33.04
C ASP A 67 -46.61 8.62 31.76
N SER A 68 -47.24 8.21 30.65
CA SER A 68 -47.83 9.05 29.61
C SER A 68 -47.03 10.24 29.05
N ASN A 69 -46.05 9.97 28.19
CA ASN A 69 -45.80 10.84 27.03
C ASN A 69 -45.16 10.03 25.89
N MET A 70 -45.96 9.71 24.86
CA MET A 70 -45.55 8.88 23.73
C MET A 70 -45.00 9.77 22.61
N ASP A 71 -43.90 10.48 22.89
CA ASP A 71 -43.19 11.29 21.89
C ASP A 71 -41.66 11.33 22.16
N GLY A 72 -41.12 10.21 22.64
CA GLY A 72 -39.68 10.02 22.77
C GLY A 72 -39.07 9.68 21.42
N VAL A 73 -38.64 10.69 20.66
CA VAL A 73 -37.76 10.51 19.50
C VAL A 73 -36.54 9.72 19.95
N PHE A 74 -36.44 8.45 19.51
CA PHE A 74 -35.28 7.62 19.79
C PHE A 74 -34.03 8.30 19.20
N THR A 75 -33.25 8.92 20.07
CA THR A 75 -31.99 9.54 19.68
C THR A 75 -30.91 8.49 19.90
N PRO A 76 -30.32 7.89 18.85
CA PRO A 76 -29.28 6.88 19.06
C PRO A 76 -28.15 7.53 19.86
N PRO A 77 -27.62 6.87 20.91
CA PRO A 77 -26.55 7.42 21.70
C PRO A 77 -25.38 7.76 20.77
N ARG A 78 -24.93 9.02 20.82
CA ARG A 78 -23.76 9.49 20.08
C ARG A 78 -22.58 8.61 20.47
N ARG A 79 -22.21 7.67 19.59
CA ARG A 79 -20.97 6.89 19.72
C ARG A 79 -19.82 7.90 19.74
N LYS A 80 -19.22 8.10 20.91
CA LYS A 80 -17.93 8.79 20.99
C LYS A 80 -16.95 7.91 20.22
N LEU A 81 -16.28 8.48 19.21
CA LEU A 81 -15.19 7.80 18.53
C LEU A 81 -14.22 7.31 19.62
N SER A 82 -13.82 6.05 19.54
CA SER A 82 -12.91 5.46 20.50
C SER A 82 -11.66 6.35 20.62
N PRO A 83 -11.25 6.74 21.83
CA PRO A 83 -10.00 7.49 22.03
C PRO A 83 -8.76 6.62 21.72
N PHE A 84 -8.97 5.35 21.35
CA PHE A 84 -7.94 4.47 20.86
C PHE A 84 -7.49 4.95 19.48
N GLN A 85 -6.53 5.85 19.50
CA GLN A 85 -5.66 6.07 18.37
C GLN A 85 -4.67 4.90 18.38
N PRO A 86 -4.69 4.00 17.38
CA PRO A 86 -3.71 2.94 17.34
C PRO A 86 -2.31 3.58 17.39
N PRO A 87 -1.36 2.98 18.11
CA PRO A 87 0.01 3.49 18.14
C PRO A 87 0.50 3.71 16.71
N PRO A 88 1.25 4.80 16.45
CA PRO A 88 1.91 4.95 15.15
C PRO A 88 2.76 3.69 14.90
N LEU A 89 2.74 3.18 13.67
CA LEU A 89 3.51 2.00 13.30
C LEU A 89 4.98 2.19 13.69
N THR A 90 5.61 1.14 14.22
CA THR A 90 7.04 1.18 14.54
C THR A 90 7.83 1.47 13.26
N PRO A 91 8.83 2.38 13.34
CA PRO A 91 9.57 2.80 12.16
C PRO A 91 10.38 1.62 11.61
N LEU A 92 10.45 1.48 10.29
CA LEU A 92 11.01 0.28 9.66
C LEU A 92 12.53 0.17 9.85
N SER A 93 13.02 -1.04 10.10
CA SER A 93 14.44 -1.41 10.10
C SER A 93 14.76 -2.25 8.87
N LEU A 94 15.81 -1.86 8.14
CA LEU A 94 16.31 -2.58 6.97
C LEU A 94 17.60 -3.30 7.35
N ASN A 95 17.57 -4.63 7.37
CA ASN A 95 18.69 -5.48 7.79
C ASN A 95 19.28 -6.24 6.61
N GLY A 96 20.59 -6.54 6.68
CA GLY A 96 21.28 -7.42 5.73
C GLY A 96 22.25 -6.71 4.79
N TYR A 97 22.36 -5.38 4.85
CA TYR A 97 23.47 -4.67 4.20
C TYR A 97 24.80 -5.00 4.88
N LYS A 98 25.80 -5.47 4.11
CA LYS A 98 27.17 -5.63 4.59
C LYS A 98 27.80 -4.24 4.83
N SER A 99 28.72 -4.15 5.80
CA SER A 99 29.47 -2.91 6.07
C SER A 99 30.32 -2.43 4.89
N SER A 100 30.66 -3.33 3.96
CA SER A 100 31.37 -3.03 2.73
C SER A 100 30.49 -2.42 1.64
N THR A 101 29.16 -2.49 1.76
CA THR A 101 28.23 -2.00 0.74
C THR A 101 28.21 -0.48 0.72
N THR A 102 28.50 0.09 -0.46
CA THR A 102 28.48 1.53 -0.72
C THR A 102 27.09 2.12 -0.56
N GLN A 103 26.99 3.44 -0.32
CA GLN A 103 25.69 4.11 -0.23
C GLN A 103 24.93 4.11 -1.55
N SER A 104 25.65 4.16 -2.69
CA SER A 104 25.07 4.06 -4.03
C SER A 104 24.48 2.68 -4.33
N GLY A 105 25.03 1.62 -3.73
CA GLY A 105 24.50 0.26 -3.86
C GLY A 105 23.28 -0.03 -2.96
N ARG A 106 22.81 0.95 -2.16
CA ARG A 106 21.59 0.81 -1.35
C ARG A 106 20.42 1.42 -2.09
N LEU A 107 19.60 0.58 -2.70
CA LEU A 107 18.49 1.02 -3.54
C LEU A 107 17.25 1.35 -2.70
N LEU A 108 17.00 0.56 -1.67
CA LEU A 108 15.84 0.76 -0.79
C LEU A 108 16.15 1.75 0.35
N SER A 109 15.61 2.96 0.25
CA SER A 109 15.61 3.91 1.36
C SER A 109 14.52 3.57 2.38
N LYS A 110 14.74 3.92 3.65
CA LYS A 110 13.74 3.69 4.72
C LYS A 110 12.40 4.36 4.41
N ALA A 111 12.44 5.57 3.86
CA ALA A 111 11.24 6.31 3.47
C ALA A 111 10.48 5.60 2.35
N LEU A 112 11.19 5.12 1.32
CA LEU A 112 10.57 4.34 0.25
C LEU A 112 9.97 3.02 0.76
N ALA A 113 10.66 2.35 1.67
CA ALA A 113 10.18 1.12 2.28
C ALA A 113 8.91 1.34 3.12
N GLU A 114 8.79 2.48 3.81
CA GLU A 114 7.57 2.86 4.53
C GLU A 114 6.39 3.11 3.56
N GLU A 115 6.62 3.76 2.41
CA GLU A 115 5.59 3.93 1.38
C GLU A 115 5.11 2.58 0.82
N ILE A 116 6.03 1.66 0.54
CA ILE A 116 5.71 0.31 0.08
C ILE A 116 4.95 -0.45 1.17
N ARG A 117 5.36 -0.34 2.44
CA ARG A 117 4.70 -0.99 3.59
C ARG A 117 3.22 -0.66 3.67
N LEU A 118 2.80 0.54 3.31
CA LEU A 118 1.38 0.93 3.33
C LEU A 118 0.52 0.16 2.31
N LEU A 119 1.12 -0.41 1.27
CA LEU A 119 0.44 -1.17 0.22
C LEU A 119 0.52 -2.68 0.38
N VAL A 120 1.51 -3.17 1.13
CA VAL A 120 1.68 -4.58 1.45
C VAL A 120 0.46 -5.07 2.29
N PRO A 121 0.04 -6.35 2.20
CA PRO A 121 -1.05 -6.89 2.99
C PRO A 121 -0.97 -6.54 4.49
N PRO A 122 -2.10 -6.19 5.15
CA PRO A 122 -2.11 -5.73 6.55
C PRO A 122 -1.36 -6.64 7.51
N ARG A 123 -1.37 -7.96 7.28
CA ARG A 123 -0.65 -8.95 8.10
C ARG A 123 0.86 -8.70 8.14
N LEU A 124 1.45 -8.27 7.02
CA LEU A 124 2.88 -8.01 6.90
C LEU A 124 3.23 -6.55 7.26
N GLN A 125 2.24 -5.64 7.29
CA GLN A 125 2.44 -4.28 7.77
C GLN A 125 2.84 -4.22 9.24
N LEU A 126 2.56 -5.26 10.03
CA LEU A 126 2.99 -5.36 11.42
C LEU A 126 4.48 -5.70 11.55
N VAL A 127 5.11 -6.24 10.50
CA VAL A 127 6.54 -6.56 10.50
C VAL A 127 7.32 -5.27 10.27
N ASP A 128 8.16 -4.92 11.23
CA ASP A 128 9.03 -3.75 11.22
C ASP A 128 10.45 -4.03 10.77
N GLU A 129 10.84 -5.30 10.67
CA GLU A 129 12.17 -5.73 10.24
C GLU A 129 12.09 -6.35 8.84
N TRP A 130 12.74 -5.73 7.85
CA TRP A 130 12.88 -6.30 6.50
C TRP A 130 14.29 -6.86 6.33
N GLY A 131 14.38 -8.08 5.83
CA GLY A 131 15.66 -8.76 5.59
C GLY A 131 16.05 -8.71 4.12
N LEU A 132 17.28 -8.31 3.82
CA LEU A 132 17.83 -8.39 2.48
C LEU A 132 18.09 -9.87 2.13
N ALA A 133 17.33 -10.40 1.18
CA ALA A 133 17.48 -11.77 0.70
C ALA A 133 18.57 -11.87 -0.38
N TYR A 134 18.61 -10.89 -1.29
CA TYR A 134 19.59 -10.84 -2.38
C TYR A 134 19.91 -9.39 -2.73
N SER A 135 21.17 -9.13 -3.07
CA SER A 135 21.60 -7.83 -3.61
C SER A 135 22.66 -8.05 -4.69
N LEU A 136 22.44 -7.46 -5.85
CA LEU A 136 23.33 -7.55 -7.01
C LEU A 136 24.78 -7.15 -6.65
N GLU A 137 24.93 -6.08 -5.87
CA GLU A 137 26.23 -5.58 -5.39
C GLU A 137 26.95 -6.58 -4.45
N GLN A 138 26.20 -7.35 -3.64
CA GLN A 138 26.77 -8.22 -2.62
C GLN A 138 26.96 -9.68 -3.05
N ASP A 139 26.15 -10.12 -4.01
CA ASP A 139 25.95 -11.53 -4.36
C ASP A 139 26.26 -11.82 -5.83
N GLY A 140 26.42 -10.79 -6.67
CA GLY A 140 26.82 -10.89 -8.07
C GLY A 140 25.65 -10.89 -9.05
N VAL A 141 25.96 -10.71 -10.32
CA VAL A 141 25.03 -10.49 -11.46
C VAL A 141 24.47 -11.80 -12.05
N SER A 142 23.76 -12.59 -11.24
CA SER A 142 23.18 -13.85 -11.72
C SER A 142 21.81 -14.15 -11.12
N LEU A 143 20.81 -14.28 -11.98
CA LEU A 143 19.46 -14.66 -11.61
C LEU A 143 19.40 -16.04 -10.94
N ALA A 144 20.28 -16.97 -11.33
CA ALA A 144 20.37 -18.28 -10.68
C ALA A 144 20.73 -18.16 -9.19
N THR A 145 21.61 -17.21 -8.83
CA THR A 145 21.95 -16.96 -7.42
C THR A 145 20.80 -16.32 -6.65
N LEU A 146 20.01 -15.47 -7.30
CA LEU A 146 18.78 -14.90 -6.74
C LEU A 146 17.78 -16.02 -6.40
N TYR A 147 17.54 -16.95 -7.33
CA TYR A 147 16.66 -18.10 -7.07
C TYR A 147 17.20 -19.05 -5.99
N GLN A 148 18.51 -19.27 -5.96
CA GLN A 148 19.12 -20.09 -4.93
C GLN A 148 18.90 -19.49 -3.53
N LYS A 149 19.04 -18.17 -3.39
CA LYS A 149 18.82 -17.48 -2.12
C LYS A 149 17.35 -17.33 -1.74
N SER A 150 16.45 -17.22 -2.71
CA SER A 150 15.01 -17.14 -2.45
C SER A 150 14.44 -18.48 -1.96
N GLU A 151 15.05 -19.61 -2.33
CA GLU A 151 14.63 -20.95 -1.89
C GLU A 151 14.70 -21.10 -0.35
N ASP A 152 15.65 -20.44 0.33
CA ASP A 152 15.76 -20.42 1.80
C ASP A 152 14.53 -19.81 2.50
N TYR A 153 13.75 -19.03 1.76
CA TYR A 153 12.51 -18.39 2.22
C TYR A 153 11.26 -19.06 1.66
N ARG A 154 11.40 -20.11 0.86
CA ARG A 154 10.27 -20.82 0.26
C ARG A 154 9.47 -21.54 1.34
N GLY A 155 8.15 -21.41 1.26
CA GLY A 155 7.21 -21.98 2.24
C GLY A 155 7.11 -21.19 3.56
N LYS A 156 7.95 -20.18 3.79
CA LYS A 156 7.75 -19.23 4.88
C LYS A 156 6.59 -18.30 4.54
N ARG A 157 5.85 -17.89 5.57
CA ARG A 157 4.74 -16.96 5.40
C ARG A 157 5.29 -15.54 5.36
N GLY A 158 5.53 -15.03 4.17
CA GLY A 158 6.02 -13.68 3.95
C GLY A 158 5.67 -13.17 2.56
N GLY A 159 6.12 -11.95 2.27
CA GLY A 159 6.14 -11.36 0.94
C GLY A 159 7.54 -10.92 0.59
N PHE A 160 7.78 -10.64 -0.69
CA PHE A 160 9.06 -10.16 -1.18
C PHE A 160 8.88 -8.82 -1.88
N VAL A 161 9.84 -7.92 -1.71
CA VAL A 161 9.91 -6.66 -2.46
C VAL A 161 11.13 -6.72 -3.35
N LEU A 162 10.88 -6.75 -4.65
CA LEU A 162 11.88 -6.59 -5.69
C LEU A 162 12.06 -5.09 -5.93
N VAL A 163 13.31 -4.63 -5.87
CA VAL A 163 13.73 -3.27 -6.15
C VAL A 163 14.74 -3.32 -7.28
N VAL A 164 14.55 -2.50 -8.29
CA VAL A 164 15.39 -2.36 -9.47
C VAL A 164 15.72 -0.89 -9.65
N GLN A 165 16.98 -0.59 -9.91
CA GLN A 165 17.43 0.72 -10.31
C GLN A 165 17.84 0.70 -11.78
N ASP A 166 17.34 1.64 -12.56
CA ASP A 166 17.73 1.80 -13.96
C ASP A 166 18.94 2.73 -14.15
N GLY A 167 19.46 2.76 -15.39
CA GLY A 167 20.52 3.66 -15.83
C GLY A 167 20.21 5.16 -15.67
N SER A 168 18.92 5.53 -15.69
CA SER A 168 18.44 6.90 -15.51
C SER A 168 18.40 7.36 -14.04
N GLY A 169 18.60 6.42 -13.10
CA GLY A 169 18.51 6.67 -11.65
C GLY A 169 17.09 6.53 -11.08
N GLY A 170 16.12 6.12 -11.90
CA GLY A 170 14.78 5.74 -11.47
C GLY A 170 14.80 4.43 -10.68
N VAL A 171 13.99 4.36 -9.62
CA VAL A 171 13.85 3.17 -8.78
C VAL A 171 12.44 2.64 -8.90
N PHE A 172 12.30 1.40 -9.32
CA PHE A 172 11.00 0.76 -9.47
C PHE A 172 11.10 -0.72 -9.14
N GLY A 173 9.96 -1.40 -9.13
CA GLY A 173 9.97 -2.81 -8.84
C GLY A 173 8.59 -3.37 -8.62
N ALA A 174 8.56 -4.45 -7.87
CA ALA A 174 7.36 -5.23 -7.64
C ALA A 174 7.32 -5.74 -6.20
N TYR A 175 6.12 -5.82 -5.65
CA TYR A 175 5.85 -6.67 -4.51
C TYR A 175 5.35 -8.04 -5.01
N LEU A 176 5.97 -9.10 -4.48
CA LEU A 176 5.74 -10.48 -4.82
C LEU A 176 5.14 -11.20 -3.61
N SER A 177 4.05 -11.93 -3.82
CA SER A 177 3.39 -12.68 -2.75
C SER A 177 4.14 -13.94 -2.32
N GLU A 178 5.05 -14.45 -3.16
CA GLU A 178 5.82 -15.67 -2.95
C GLU A 178 7.26 -15.47 -3.44
N ALA A 179 8.17 -16.34 -2.97
CA ALA A 179 9.55 -16.36 -3.40
C ALA A 179 9.66 -16.60 -4.91
N PRO A 180 10.48 -15.80 -5.63
CA PRO A 180 10.74 -16.05 -7.05
C PRO A 180 11.48 -17.38 -7.19
N HIS A 181 10.92 -18.30 -7.98
CA HIS A 181 11.48 -19.63 -8.21
C HIS A 181 11.08 -20.11 -9.61
N THR A 182 11.90 -20.94 -10.24
CA THR A 182 11.64 -21.41 -11.60
C THR A 182 10.37 -22.27 -11.67
N SER A 183 9.38 -21.84 -12.45
CA SER A 183 8.10 -22.52 -12.62
C SER A 183 7.66 -22.48 -14.09
N PRO A 184 7.12 -23.58 -14.65
CA PRO A 184 6.60 -23.60 -16.03
C PRO A 184 5.26 -22.84 -16.18
N HIS A 185 4.66 -22.40 -15.08
CA HIS A 185 3.37 -21.73 -15.06
C HIS A 185 3.44 -20.44 -14.25
N PHE A 186 2.55 -19.51 -14.58
CA PHE A 186 2.35 -18.29 -13.79
C PHE A 186 1.90 -18.64 -12.37
N PHE A 187 2.46 -17.95 -11.38
CA PHE A 187 2.14 -18.13 -9.97
C PHE A 187 2.05 -16.78 -9.25
N GLY A 188 1.63 -16.83 -7.98
CA GLY A 188 1.40 -15.65 -7.14
C GLY A 188 -0.07 -15.43 -6.82
N THR A 189 -0.32 -14.44 -5.97
CA THR A 189 -1.68 -14.02 -5.57
C THR A 189 -1.96 -12.58 -6.01
N GLY A 190 -3.24 -12.20 -6.04
CA GLY A 190 -3.65 -10.82 -6.32
C GLY A 190 -3.19 -9.78 -5.29
N GLU A 191 -2.37 -10.16 -4.31
CA GLU A 191 -1.66 -9.24 -3.42
C GLU A 191 -0.41 -8.65 -4.08
N CYS A 192 0.07 -9.21 -5.20
CA CYS A 192 1.19 -8.64 -5.99
C CYS A 192 0.82 -7.27 -6.57
N PHE A 193 1.81 -6.38 -6.66
CA PHE A 193 1.65 -5.08 -7.31
C PHE A 193 2.97 -4.58 -7.86
N LEU A 194 2.92 -3.76 -8.90
CA LEU A 194 4.09 -3.03 -9.40
C LEU A 194 4.14 -1.65 -8.77
N TRP A 195 5.32 -1.08 -8.67
CA TRP A 195 5.49 0.28 -8.16
C TRP A 195 6.70 0.95 -8.82
N ARG A 196 6.67 2.27 -8.85
CA ARG A 196 7.79 3.12 -9.25
C ARG A 196 7.93 4.31 -8.33
N ALA A 197 9.16 4.72 -8.10
CA ALA A 197 9.53 5.80 -7.22
C ALA A 197 10.57 6.70 -7.90
N HIS A 198 10.27 7.99 -7.86
CA HIS A 198 11.19 9.03 -8.31
C HIS A 198 11.74 9.76 -7.09
N ILE A 199 13.02 9.55 -6.83
CA ILE A 199 13.72 10.25 -5.75
C ILE A 199 14.12 11.61 -6.29
N LEU A 200 13.33 12.63 -5.99
CA LEU A 200 13.71 14.00 -6.29
C LEU A 200 14.72 14.43 -5.22
N SER A 201 16.00 14.45 -5.59
CA SER A 201 17.03 15.16 -4.84
C SER A 201 16.51 16.56 -4.56
N ALA A 202 16.33 16.93 -3.29
CA ALA A 202 15.90 18.27 -2.96
C ALA A 202 16.80 19.26 -3.69
N ILE A 203 16.17 20.09 -4.51
CA ILE A 203 16.74 21.36 -4.90
C ILE A 203 17.20 22.01 -3.59
N PRO A 204 18.47 22.44 -3.46
CA PRO A 204 18.91 23.12 -2.26
C PRO A 204 18.01 24.35 -2.07
N ASP A 205 17.28 24.32 -0.96
CA ASP A 205 16.54 25.40 -0.33
C ASP A 205 16.34 26.67 -1.18
N LEU A 206 15.20 26.75 -1.89
CA LEU A 206 14.71 27.98 -2.53
C LEU A 206 14.33 29.08 -1.50
N SER A 207 14.77 28.97 -0.25
CA SER A 207 14.77 30.06 0.73
C SER A 207 15.87 31.11 0.46
N SER A 208 16.80 30.84 -0.47
CA SER A 208 17.95 31.70 -0.77
C SER A 208 17.92 32.40 -2.15
N LEU A 209 16.83 32.25 -2.92
CA LEU A 209 16.68 33.12 -4.10
C LEU A 209 16.37 34.55 -3.62
N PRO A 210 17.14 35.56 -4.05
CA PRO A 210 16.74 36.94 -3.81
C PRO A 210 15.36 37.15 -4.43
N PRO A 211 14.44 37.87 -3.76
CA PRO A 211 13.16 38.21 -4.36
C PRO A 211 13.42 38.81 -5.75
N PRO A 212 12.60 38.49 -6.77
CA PRO A 212 12.77 39.06 -8.10
C PRO A 212 12.85 40.59 -7.94
N PRO A 213 13.83 41.25 -8.60
CA PRO A 213 14.01 42.69 -8.45
C PRO A 213 12.67 43.34 -8.75
N SER A 214 12.16 44.07 -7.77
CA SER A 214 10.93 44.85 -7.92
C SER A 214 11.18 45.84 -9.06
N ALA A 215 10.70 45.50 -10.24
CA ALA A 215 10.71 46.38 -11.38
C ALA A 215 9.63 47.44 -11.14
N ASP A 216 9.98 48.47 -10.38
CA ASP A 216 9.36 49.77 -10.55
C ASP A 216 9.78 50.28 -11.93
N THR A 217 8.83 50.47 -12.83
CA THR A 217 8.49 51.82 -13.32
C THR A 217 7.33 51.80 -14.33
N THR A 218 6.22 52.39 -13.88
CA THR A 218 5.65 53.60 -14.51
C THR A 218 4.80 53.49 -15.80
N ASN A 219 4.65 52.35 -16.48
CA ASN A 219 3.80 52.31 -17.70
C ASN A 219 2.89 51.08 -17.86
N ALA A 220 2.05 50.80 -16.86
CA ALA A 220 0.87 49.95 -17.06
C ALA A 220 -0.38 50.67 -16.56
N GLN A 221 -1.19 51.16 -17.49
CA GLN A 221 -2.47 51.77 -17.23
C GLN A 221 -3.44 50.73 -16.61
N ARG A 222 -3.75 50.95 -15.33
CA ARG A 222 -5.01 50.67 -14.58
C ARG A 222 -5.81 49.41 -14.94
N MET A 223 -6.04 48.53 -13.95
CA MET A 223 -7.38 48.15 -13.43
C MET A 223 -7.31 47.44 -12.05
N THR A 224 -7.62 48.24 -11.02
CA THR A 224 -8.11 48.04 -9.63
C THR A 224 -7.87 46.75 -8.83
N THR A 225 -7.12 46.93 -7.73
CA THR A 225 -7.24 46.22 -6.45
C THR A 225 -8.44 46.70 -5.62
N VAL A 226 -9.05 45.80 -4.84
CA VAL A 226 -9.61 46.15 -3.53
C VAL A 226 -9.00 45.20 -2.51
N ALA A 227 -7.96 45.67 -1.82
CA ALA A 227 -7.53 45.14 -0.54
C ALA A 227 -8.24 45.92 0.56
N ALA A 228 -8.99 45.23 1.43
CA ALA A 228 -9.46 45.80 2.67
C ALA A 228 -8.43 45.48 3.77
N LEU A 229 -7.68 46.50 4.18
CA LEU A 229 -6.97 46.53 5.45
C LEU A 229 -7.98 46.83 6.57
N LYS A 230 -7.88 46.11 7.70
CA LYS A 230 -7.67 46.79 8.99
C LYS A 230 -7.09 45.86 10.08
N PRO A 231 -6.33 46.42 11.03
CA PRO A 231 -5.48 45.71 11.98
C PRO A 231 -6.15 45.63 13.36
N SER A 232 -5.76 44.63 14.16
CA SER A 232 -5.50 44.78 15.61
C SER A 232 -5.30 43.42 16.28
N THR A 233 -4.15 43.29 16.95
CA THR A 233 -3.98 42.59 18.23
C THR A 233 -4.43 41.13 18.33
N LEU A 234 -3.47 40.21 18.36
CA LEU A 234 -3.23 39.25 19.46
C LEU A 234 -2.20 38.21 19.00
N SER A 235 -0.96 38.41 19.43
CA SER A 235 0.09 37.38 19.35
C SER A 235 -0.25 36.22 20.30
N PRO A 236 -0.13 34.95 19.91
CA PRO A 236 0.02 33.86 20.86
C PRO A 236 1.47 33.78 21.36
N PRO A 237 1.71 33.27 22.58
CA PRO A 237 3.01 33.34 23.26
C PRO A 237 4.06 32.40 22.64
N PRO A 238 5.37 32.67 22.83
CA PRO A 238 6.42 31.74 22.49
C PRO A 238 6.57 30.76 23.66
N SER A 239 6.01 29.57 23.53
CA SER A 239 6.25 28.51 24.51
C SER A 239 6.30 27.15 23.85
N GLY A 240 7.51 26.58 23.87
CA GLY A 240 7.73 25.17 24.16
C GLY A 240 7.51 24.20 23.00
N GLY A 241 8.61 23.80 22.38
CA GLY A 241 8.90 22.39 22.09
C GLY A 241 7.73 21.51 21.68
N ALA A 242 7.06 21.84 20.57
CA ALA A 242 6.34 20.82 19.82
C ALA A 242 7.33 20.23 18.81
N SER A 243 7.99 19.15 19.23
CA SER A 243 8.69 18.23 18.33
C SER A 243 7.68 17.78 17.27
N ARG A 244 7.65 18.50 16.15
CA ARG A 244 7.01 18.02 14.94
C ARG A 244 7.86 16.85 14.48
N SER A 245 7.50 15.65 14.92
CA SER A 245 7.87 14.40 14.27
C SER A 245 7.14 14.31 12.92
N GLY A 246 7.38 15.29 12.05
CA GLY A 246 7.36 15.08 10.63
C GLY A 246 8.81 14.88 10.28
N THR A 247 9.20 13.63 10.05
CA THR A 247 10.49 13.32 9.44
C THR A 247 10.58 14.15 8.17
N SER A 248 11.31 15.26 8.20
CA SER A 248 11.65 16.00 6.99
C SER A 248 12.66 15.12 6.27
N THR A 249 12.18 14.19 5.45
CA THR A 249 13.06 13.55 4.48
C THR A 249 13.54 14.67 3.55
N PRO A 250 14.85 14.85 3.36
CA PRO A 250 15.37 15.80 2.37
C PRO A 250 15.02 15.37 0.94
N GLU A 251 14.47 14.18 0.74
CA GLU A 251 14.03 13.66 -0.56
C GLU A 251 12.51 13.77 -0.68
N ARG A 252 12.04 14.43 -1.73
CA ARG A 252 10.63 14.39 -2.12
C ARG A 252 10.46 13.17 -3.00
N ILE A 253 10.11 12.03 -2.39
CA ILE A 253 9.85 10.79 -3.12
C ILE A 253 8.48 10.89 -3.81
N ARG A 254 8.43 10.74 -5.13
CA ARG A 254 7.18 10.59 -5.87
C ARG A 254 6.93 9.11 -6.13
N PHE A 255 6.05 8.52 -5.32
CA PHE A 255 5.71 7.11 -5.37
C PHE A 255 4.40 6.89 -6.15
N LYS A 256 4.38 5.88 -7.03
CA LYS A 256 3.18 5.43 -7.76
C LYS A 256 3.15 3.91 -7.74
N ALA A 257 2.03 3.33 -7.32
CA ALA A 257 1.81 1.89 -7.33
C ALA A 257 0.67 1.50 -8.27
N PHE A 258 0.75 0.26 -8.74
CA PHE A 258 -0.13 -0.34 -9.73
C PHE A 258 -0.62 -1.69 -9.16
N PRO A 259 -1.77 -1.68 -8.45
CA PRO A 259 -2.33 -2.88 -7.85
C PRO A 259 -2.85 -3.84 -8.91
N TYR A 260 -3.06 -5.09 -8.51
CA TYR A 260 -3.65 -6.11 -9.37
C TYR A 260 -5.02 -5.67 -9.94
N SER A 261 -5.18 -5.75 -11.26
CA SER A 261 -6.39 -5.30 -11.97
C SER A 261 -7.54 -6.31 -11.94
N GLY A 262 -7.24 -7.59 -11.71
CA GLY A 262 -8.22 -8.68 -11.80
C GLY A 262 -8.56 -9.14 -13.22
N ILE A 263 -7.90 -8.60 -14.26
CA ILE A 263 -8.20 -8.94 -15.66
C ILE A 263 -7.65 -10.33 -16.03
N ASN A 264 -6.48 -10.71 -15.51
CA ASN A 264 -5.83 -12.00 -15.75
C ASN A 264 -4.86 -12.36 -14.61
N ASP A 265 -4.60 -13.64 -14.40
CA ASP A 265 -3.72 -14.10 -13.31
C ASP A 265 -2.25 -14.29 -13.74
N TYR A 266 -1.77 -13.53 -14.74
CA TYR A 266 -0.38 -13.59 -15.21
C TYR A 266 0.55 -12.75 -14.31
N LEU A 267 0.60 -13.10 -13.03
CA LEU A 267 1.22 -12.31 -11.97
C LEU A 267 2.74 -12.43 -11.95
N MET A 268 3.27 -13.63 -11.75
CA MET A 268 4.71 -13.89 -11.74
C MET A 268 5.04 -15.06 -12.66
N PHE A 269 6.10 -14.92 -13.44
CA PHE A 269 6.61 -15.97 -14.29
C PHE A 269 8.13 -15.96 -14.29
N CYS A 270 8.71 -17.04 -13.80
CA CYS A 270 10.13 -17.15 -13.53
C CYS A 270 10.64 -18.38 -14.27
N GLU A 271 11.56 -18.18 -15.20
CA GLU A 271 12.31 -19.24 -15.86
C GLU A 271 13.79 -19.14 -15.51
N GLN A 272 14.60 -20.10 -15.96
CA GLN A 272 16.05 -20.06 -15.76
C GLN A 272 16.70 -18.84 -16.45
N GLY A 273 16.13 -18.41 -17.58
CA GLY A 273 16.69 -17.32 -18.39
C GLY A 273 16.12 -15.93 -18.09
N PHE A 274 15.05 -15.82 -17.30
CA PHE A 274 14.44 -14.52 -17.01
C PHE A 274 13.48 -14.57 -15.81
N LEU A 275 13.24 -13.39 -15.25
CA LEU A 275 12.24 -13.13 -14.23
C LEU A 275 11.22 -12.12 -14.78
N SER A 276 9.93 -12.45 -14.71
CA SER A 276 8.85 -11.60 -15.18
C SER A 276 7.77 -11.41 -14.12
N VAL A 277 7.26 -10.18 -14.03
CA VAL A 277 6.15 -9.79 -13.16
C VAL A 277 5.13 -8.98 -13.97
N GLY A 278 3.90 -9.50 -14.05
CA GLY A 278 2.80 -8.93 -14.81
C GLY A 278 2.94 -9.24 -16.28
N GLY A 279 2.02 -10.03 -16.82
CA GLY A 279 2.01 -10.43 -18.22
C GLY A 279 0.74 -10.01 -18.95
N GLY A 280 0.56 -10.58 -20.14
CA GLY A 280 -0.63 -10.39 -20.96
C GLY A 280 -0.38 -9.50 -22.17
N ASP A 281 -1.14 -9.77 -23.23
CA ASP A 281 -1.04 -9.10 -24.53
C ASP A 281 0.38 -9.08 -25.13
N GLY A 282 1.21 -10.08 -24.80
CA GLY A 282 2.59 -10.21 -25.26
C GLY A 282 3.59 -9.24 -24.62
N HIS A 283 3.16 -8.48 -23.61
CA HIS A 283 3.99 -7.52 -22.89
C HIS A 283 4.15 -7.92 -21.43
N TYR A 284 5.25 -7.44 -20.84
CA TYR A 284 5.55 -7.65 -19.43
C TYR A 284 5.55 -6.32 -18.70
N GLY A 285 4.95 -6.29 -17.51
CA GLY A 285 4.98 -5.14 -16.61
C GLY A 285 6.41 -4.85 -16.15
N LEU A 286 7.11 -5.90 -15.74
CA LEU A 286 8.54 -5.91 -15.44
C LEU A 286 9.13 -7.24 -15.89
N TRP A 287 10.23 -7.20 -16.62
CA TRP A 287 11.00 -8.36 -17.06
C TRP A 287 12.48 -8.07 -16.89
N LEU A 288 13.23 -9.05 -16.42
CA LEU A 288 14.69 -8.99 -16.22
C LEU A 288 15.34 -10.23 -16.83
N ASP A 289 16.52 -10.05 -17.41
CA ASP A 289 17.33 -11.14 -17.98
C ASP A 289 18.05 -11.99 -16.90
N ASP A 290 18.72 -13.06 -17.34
CA ASP A 290 19.47 -13.99 -16.51
C ASP A 290 20.70 -13.36 -15.85
N ASN A 291 21.30 -12.38 -16.53
CA ASN A 291 22.46 -11.66 -16.03
C ASN A 291 22.09 -10.44 -15.17
N LEU A 292 20.81 -10.09 -15.05
CA LEU A 292 20.33 -8.88 -14.36
C LEU A 292 21.02 -7.60 -14.87
N GLU A 293 21.33 -7.55 -16.16
CA GLU A 293 21.93 -6.40 -16.83
C GLU A 293 20.90 -5.60 -17.62
N ARG A 294 19.87 -6.27 -18.14
CA ARG A 294 18.86 -5.68 -19.00
C ARG A 294 17.46 -6.02 -18.54
N GLY A 295 16.59 -5.03 -18.62
CA GLY A 295 15.18 -5.20 -18.32
C GLY A 295 14.27 -4.63 -19.38
N ILE A 296 13.02 -5.10 -19.35
CA ILE A 296 11.94 -4.62 -20.18
C ILE A 296 10.76 -4.28 -19.27
N SER A 297 10.16 -3.13 -19.48
CA SER A 297 8.93 -2.73 -18.79
C SER A 297 7.96 -2.09 -19.77
N SER A 298 6.75 -2.63 -19.83
CA SER A 298 5.68 -2.12 -20.68
C SER A 298 4.38 -2.08 -19.89
N SER A 299 3.34 -1.54 -20.52
CA SER A 299 1.99 -1.65 -20.00
C SER A 299 1.51 -3.08 -20.11
N CYS A 300 1.02 -3.64 -19.01
CA CYS A 300 0.39 -4.96 -18.99
C CYS A 300 -1.04 -4.91 -18.44
N PRO A 301 -1.96 -5.76 -18.94
CA PRO A 301 -3.33 -5.81 -18.44
C PRO A 301 -3.42 -6.33 -17.00
N THR A 302 -2.45 -7.13 -16.51
CA THR A 302 -2.46 -7.66 -15.12
C THR A 302 -2.47 -6.55 -14.07
N PHE A 303 -1.71 -5.48 -14.28
CA PHE A 303 -1.58 -4.38 -13.32
C PHE A 303 -2.10 -3.04 -13.84
N GLY A 304 -2.39 -2.95 -15.15
CA GLY A 304 -2.74 -1.68 -15.79
C GLY A 304 -1.65 -0.62 -15.61
N ASN A 305 -0.39 -1.04 -15.55
CA ASN A 305 0.73 -0.15 -15.28
C ASN A 305 1.14 0.61 -16.54
N GLU A 306 1.80 1.74 -16.35
CA GLU A 306 2.61 2.37 -17.39
C GLU A 306 4.02 1.75 -17.38
N PRO A 307 4.84 1.94 -18.42
CA PRO A 307 6.27 1.64 -18.35
C PRO A 307 6.89 2.22 -17.06
N LEU A 308 7.61 1.38 -16.32
CA LEU A 308 8.11 1.71 -14.99
C LEU A 308 9.38 2.57 -15.05
N SER A 309 10.23 2.32 -16.04
CA SER A 309 11.44 3.11 -16.32
C SER A 309 11.11 4.35 -17.15
N ASP A 310 11.83 5.44 -16.88
CA ASP A 310 11.72 6.67 -17.65
C ASP A 310 12.51 6.60 -18.98
N ASP A 311 13.45 5.66 -19.12
CA ASP A 311 14.21 5.39 -20.36
C ASP A 311 13.36 4.74 -21.47
N GLY A 312 12.13 4.34 -21.13
CA GLY A 312 11.16 3.76 -22.05
C GLY A 312 10.94 2.28 -21.78
N THR A 313 10.77 1.49 -22.85
CA THR A 313 10.37 0.07 -22.71
C THR A 313 11.51 -0.87 -22.38
N LYS A 314 12.74 -0.49 -22.69
CA LYS A 314 13.96 -1.25 -22.41
C LYS A 314 14.86 -0.37 -21.57
N PHE A 315 15.44 -0.94 -20.52
CA PHE A 315 16.31 -0.22 -19.62
C PHE A 315 17.51 -1.08 -19.24
N GLU A 316 18.61 -0.41 -18.91
CA GLU A 316 19.78 -1.04 -18.32
C GLU A 316 19.62 -1.09 -16.80
N VAL A 317 19.96 -2.22 -16.20
CA VAL A 317 19.85 -2.46 -14.77
C VAL A 317 21.17 -2.09 -14.12
N LEU A 318 21.15 -1.09 -13.23
CA LEU A 318 22.33 -0.74 -12.43
C LEU A 318 22.39 -1.52 -11.12
N GLY A 319 21.23 -1.89 -10.58
CA GLY A 319 21.16 -2.61 -9.32
C GLY A 319 19.83 -3.33 -9.14
N VAL A 320 19.89 -4.46 -8.45
CA VAL A 320 18.72 -5.25 -8.04
C VAL A 320 18.86 -5.62 -6.57
N GLU A 321 17.80 -5.43 -5.81
CA GLU A 321 17.66 -5.93 -4.45
C GLU A 321 16.36 -6.72 -4.32
N LEU A 322 16.42 -7.81 -3.54
CA LEU A 322 15.26 -8.57 -3.13
C LEU A 322 15.19 -8.56 -1.61
N TRP A 323 14.09 -8.02 -1.09
CA TRP A 323 13.81 -7.92 0.33
C TRP A 323 12.74 -8.92 0.73
N TYR A 324 12.92 -9.58 1.86
CA TYR A 324 11.93 -10.47 2.47
C TYR A 324 11.22 -9.75 3.64
N ILE A 325 9.90 -9.83 3.63
CA ILE A 325 8.99 -9.32 4.65
C ILE A 325 8.23 -10.49 5.25
N GLY A 326 8.65 -10.97 6.41
CA GLY A 326 7.98 -12.06 7.09
C GLY A 326 8.68 -12.46 8.37
N ALA A 327 7.96 -13.20 9.21
CA ALA A 327 8.45 -13.77 10.47
C ALA A 327 8.92 -15.22 10.29
#